data_AF-X1NY12-F1
#
_entry.id   AF-X1NY12-F1
#
_cell.length_a   1.000
_cell.length_b   1.000
_cell.length_c   1.000
_cell.angle_alpha   90.00
_cell.angle_beta   90.00
_cell.angle_gamma   90.00
#
_symmetry.space_group_name_H-M   'P 1'
#
loop_
_entity.id
_entity.type
_entity.pdbx_description
1 polymer ?
#
loop_
_entity_poly.entity_id
_entity_poly.type
_entity_poly.pdbx_seq_one_letter_code
_entity_poly.pdbx_strand_id
1 'polypeptide(L)'
;MPYSLAFDDGTDTMLDDYYGSPAWRERLIAYMVNVGGVDTIQHEPVDDIHERDAFGGLWRLDRRPWHLERPPLQEPSFDNYDFPTPDRFLNTTLKQSARKVMEAHPDSFSIVGAGWGLFELSWRIRGFENALMDAIVEP
;
A
#
# COMPACT_ATOMS: atom_id res chain seq x y z
N MET A 1 -3.30 -2.56 -28.89
CA MET A 1 -3.91 -2.87 -27.57
C MET A 1 -3.03 -2.24 -26.51
N PRO A 2 -3.56 -1.38 -25.63
CA PRO A 2 -2.78 -0.90 -24.48
C PRO A 2 -2.48 -2.06 -23.53
N TYR A 3 -1.29 -2.04 -22.92
CA TYR A 3 -0.86 -3.03 -21.93
C TYR A 3 -0.23 -2.32 -20.72
N SER A 4 -0.24 -3.02 -19.59
CA SER A 4 0.57 -2.68 -18.42
C SER A 4 1.47 -3.88 -18.12
N LEU A 5 2.74 -3.64 -17.88
CA LEU A 5 3.73 -4.66 -17.58
C LEU A 5 4.46 -4.25 -16.30
N ALA A 6 4.29 -5.05 -15.25
CA ALA A 6 5.04 -4.94 -14.02
C ALA A 6 5.97 -6.16 -13.90
N PHE A 7 7.04 -6.00 -13.12
CA PHE A 7 8.02 -7.05 -12.87
C PHE A 7 8.08 -7.30 -11.38
N ASP A 8 8.06 -8.57 -10.99
CA ASP A 8 8.38 -8.94 -9.61
C ASP A 8 9.86 -8.66 -9.34
N ASP A 9 10.17 -8.47 -8.06
CA ASP A 9 11.51 -8.12 -7.60
C ASP A 9 12.57 -9.10 -8.14
N GLY A 10 13.61 -8.56 -8.78
CA GLY A 10 14.69 -9.31 -9.43
C GLY A 10 14.41 -9.81 -10.86
N THR A 11 13.16 -9.80 -11.34
CA THR A 11 12.84 -10.25 -12.72
C THR A 11 13.46 -9.33 -13.77
N ASP A 12 13.49 -8.03 -13.49
CA ASP A 12 14.05 -7.01 -14.37
C ASP A 12 15.57 -7.16 -14.53
N THR A 13 16.26 -7.55 -13.46
CA THR A 13 17.71 -7.85 -13.46
C THR A 13 18.00 -9.08 -14.32
N MET A 14 17.18 -10.13 -14.23
CA MET A 14 17.31 -11.31 -15.10
C MET A 14 17.13 -10.96 -16.58
N LEU A 15 16.24 -10.03 -16.90
CA LEU A 15 16.05 -9.55 -18.27
C LEU A 15 17.23 -8.70 -18.73
N ASP A 16 17.83 -7.89 -17.86
CA ASP A 16 19.04 -7.14 -18.15
C ASP A 16 20.21 -8.06 -18.51
N ASP A 17 20.40 -9.11 -17.73
CA ASP A 17 21.41 -10.13 -17.99
C ASP A 17 21.15 -10.86 -19.31
N TYR A 18 19.90 -11.24 -19.58
CA TYR A 18 19.52 -11.95 -20.80
C TYR A 18 19.70 -11.10 -22.07
N TYR A 19 19.30 -9.82 -22.03
CA TYR A 19 19.45 -8.88 -23.15
C TYR A 19 20.82 -8.18 -23.19
N GLY A 20 21.67 -8.41 -22.18
CA GLY A 20 23.00 -7.82 -22.03
C GLY A 20 23.00 -6.31 -21.74
N SER A 21 21.83 -5.70 -21.51
CA SER A 21 21.68 -4.27 -21.18
C SER A 21 20.24 -3.94 -20.78
N PRO A 22 19.99 -2.83 -20.06
CA PRO A 22 18.64 -2.37 -19.74
C PRO A 22 17.89 -1.71 -20.91
N ALA A 23 18.53 -1.55 -22.07
CA ALA A 23 17.98 -0.82 -23.23
C ALA A 23 16.71 -1.45 -23.83
N TRP A 24 16.41 -2.72 -23.52
CA TRP A 24 15.16 -3.34 -23.94
C TRP A 24 13.93 -2.61 -23.37
N ARG A 25 14.06 -1.95 -22.21
CA ARG A 25 12.97 -1.16 -21.61
C ARG A 25 12.53 0.01 -22.50
N GLU A 26 13.44 0.58 -23.30
CA GLU A 26 13.13 1.68 -24.24
C GLU A 26 12.20 1.22 -25.39
N ARG A 27 12.10 -0.08 -25.62
CA ARG A 27 11.20 -0.66 -26.63
C ARG A 27 9.78 -0.85 -26.11
N LEU A 28 9.57 -0.63 -24.81
CA LEU A 28 8.24 -0.71 -24.20
C LEU A 28 7.56 0.65 -24.28
N ILE A 29 6.35 0.67 -24.82
CA ILE A 29 5.50 1.84 -24.81
C ILE A 29 4.70 1.85 -23.50
N ALA A 30 4.92 2.86 -22.67
CA ALA A 30 4.22 3.04 -21.40
C ALA A 30 2.82 3.62 -21.64
N TYR A 31 1.84 2.80 -22.05
CA TYR A 31 0.47 3.28 -22.24
C TYR A 31 -0.23 3.67 -20.92
N MET A 32 0.19 3.05 -19.82
CA MET A 32 -0.35 3.27 -18.47
C MET A 32 0.81 3.44 -17.51
N VAL A 33 0.80 4.51 -16.70
CA VAL A 33 1.86 4.82 -15.73
C VAL A 33 1.29 4.90 -14.32
N ASN A 34 1.89 4.18 -13.39
CA ASN A 34 1.57 4.34 -11.98
C ASN A 34 2.18 5.65 -11.48
N VAL A 35 1.36 6.57 -11.00
CA VAL A 35 1.81 7.88 -10.49
C VAL A 35 1.88 7.90 -8.96
N GLY A 36 1.87 6.73 -8.34
CA GLY A 36 1.85 6.51 -6.90
C GLY A 36 0.46 6.13 -6.38
N GLY A 37 0.31 6.24 -5.06
CA GLY A 37 -0.95 6.01 -4.38
C GLY A 37 -1.08 6.88 -3.14
N VAL A 38 -2.26 6.84 -2.53
CA VAL A 38 -2.43 7.40 -1.19
C VAL A 38 -1.79 6.42 -0.21
N ASP A 39 -0.80 6.87 0.54
CA ASP A 39 -0.30 6.11 1.68
C ASP A 39 -1.36 6.15 2.77
N THR A 40 -2.18 5.10 2.83
CA THR A 40 -3.27 4.95 3.80
C THR A 40 -2.87 4.10 5.01
N ILE A 41 -1.58 3.82 5.19
CA ILE A 41 -1.12 2.88 6.23
C ILE A 41 -0.23 3.61 7.22
N GLN A 42 0.87 4.20 6.73
CA GLN A 42 1.91 4.88 7.50
C GLN A 42 2.35 4.12 8.76
N HIS A 43 3.54 3.52 8.69
CA HIS A 43 4.14 2.83 9.82
C HIS A 43 5.19 3.68 10.53
N GLU A 44 5.18 3.60 11.85
CA GLU A 44 6.21 4.16 12.73
C GLU A 44 6.90 3.01 13.49
N PRO A 45 8.25 2.94 13.49
CA PRO A 45 8.97 1.93 14.24
C PRO A 45 8.66 1.99 15.74
N VAL A 46 8.39 0.83 16.34
CA VAL A 46 8.23 0.67 17.79
C VAL A 46 9.49 0.06 18.40
N ASP A 47 10.02 -0.98 17.75
CA ASP A 47 11.28 -1.64 18.08
C ASP A 47 11.88 -2.31 16.83
N ASP A 48 12.89 -3.17 16.99
CA ASP A 48 13.63 -3.81 15.90
C ASP A 48 12.77 -4.71 14.99
N ILE A 49 11.63 -5.20 15.49
CA ILE A 49 10.78 -6.15 14.76
C ILE A 49 9.33 -5.70 14.61
N HIS A 50 8.92 -4.65 15.34
CA HIS A 50 7.56 -4.12 15.32
C HIS A 50 7.46 -2.70 14.79
N GLU A 51 6.37 -2.44 14.06
CA GLU A 51 5.93 -1.10 13.69
C GLU A 51 4.47 -0.90 14.06
N ARG A 52 4.08 0.36 14.27
CA ARG A 52 2.71 0.78 14.53
C ARG A 52 2.15 1.53 13.34
N ASP A 53 0.97 1.13 12.86
CA ASP A 53 0.29 1.83 11.78
C ASP A 53 -0.46 3.10 12.27
N ALA A 54 -0.93 3.93 11.34
CA ALA A 54 -1.70 5.14 11.63
C ALA A 54 -3.01 4.91 12.38
N PHE A 55 -3.54 3.69 12.37
CA PHE A 55 -4.76 3.29 13.07
C PHE A 55 -4.48 2.71 14.46
N GLY A 56 -3.20 2.58 14.84
CA GLY A 56 -2.75 2.08 16.14
C GLY A 56 -2.44 0.59 16.17
N GLY A 57 -2.51 -0.11 15.04
CA GLY A 57 -2.25 -1.55 14.95
C GLY A 57 -0.78 -1.85 15.11
N LEU A 58 -0.44 -2.84 15.94
CA LEU A 58 0.93 -3.30 16.12
C LEU A 58 1.21 -4.46 15.16
N TRP A 59 2.18 -4.25 14.28
CA TRP A 59 2.59 -5.21 13.26
C TRP A 59 3.97 -5.75 13.56
N ARG A 60 4.20 -7.01 13.22
CA ARG A 60 5.52 -7.62 13.25
C ARG A 60 6.03 -7.87 11.82
N LEU A 61 7.22 -7.35 11.51
CA LEU A 61 7.75 -7.22 10.15
C LEU A 61 9.08 -7.93 9.89
N ASP A 62 9.69 -8.54 10.91
CA ASP A 62 10.96 -9.31 10.80
C ASP A 62 10.88 -10.51 9.84
N ARG A 63 9.67 -10.98 9.55
CA ARG A 63 9.39 -12.11 8.65
C ARG A 63 8.18 -11.84 7.78
N ARG A 64 8.17 -12.47 6.61
CA ARG A 64 7.04 -12.43 5.67
C ARG A 64 6.18 -13.70 5.78
N PRO A 65 4.84 -13.60 5.64
CA PRO A 65 4.09 -12.35 5.49
C PRO A 65 4.09 -11.52 6.78
N TRP A 66 4.04 -10.21 6.64
CA TRP A 66 3.81 -9.30 7.77
C TRP A 66 2.47 -9.62 8.41
N HIS A 67 2.42 -9.59 9.73
CA HIS A 67 1.20 -9.95 10.47
C HIS A 67 0.88 -8.91 11.52
N LEU A 68 -0.42 -8.64 11.64
CA LEU A 68 -0.98 -7.82 12.70
C LEU A 68 -0.94 -8.64 13.99
N GLU A 69 -0.11 -8.23 14.93
CA GLU A 69 0.07 -8.92 16.22
C GLU A 69 -0.93 -8.43 17.26
N ARG A 70 -1.27 -7.13 17.23
CA ARG A 70 -2.31 -6.57 18.10
C ARG A 70 -3.18 -5.57 17.34
N PRO A 71 -4.49 -5.83 17.20
CA PRO A 71 -5.41 -4.86 16.64
C PRO A 71 -5.65 -3.68 17.61
N PRO A 72 -5.95 -2.48 17.11
CA PRO A 72 -6.37 -1.34 17.92
C PRO A 72 -7.62 -1.63 18.76
N LEU A 73 -8.62 -2.27 18.18
CA LEU A 73 -9.91 -2.56 18.81
C LEU A 73 -9.94 -3.98 19.37
N GLN A 74 -9.97 -4.06 20.71
CA GLN A 74 -10.09 -5.33 21.43
C GLN A 74 -11.55 -5.79 21.55
N GLU A 75 -12.49 -4.85 21.51
CA GLU A 75 -13.94 -5.07 21.61
C GLU A 75 -14.64 -4.54 20.35
N PRO A 76 -15.85 -5.03 20.02
CA PRO A 76 -16.64 -4.55 18.88
C PRO A 76 -17.31 -3.19 19.19
N SER A 77 -16.53 -2.23 19.67
CA SER A 77 -16.97 -0.86 19.94
C SER A 77 -15.88 0.12 19.52
N PHE A 78 -16.30 1.30 19.06
CA PHE A 78 -15.40 2.43 18.82
C PHE A 78 -15.27 3.33 20.05
N ASP A 79 -15.85 2.97 21.19
CA ASP A 79 -15.75 3.77 22.42
C ASP A 79 -14.29 3.98 22.81
N ASN A 80 -13.89 5.24 22.93
CA ASN A 80 -12.52 5.68 23.21
C ASN A 80 -11.49 5.39 22.11
N TYR A 81 -11.94 4.98 20.91
CA TYR A 81 -11.06 4.87 19.75
C TYR A 81 -10.96 6.20 19.00
N ASP A 82 -9.74 6.74 18.90
CA ASP A 82 -9.47 7.97 18.17
C ASP A 82 -9.04 7.64 16.74
N PHE A 83 -9.88 7.95 15.77
CA PHE A 83 -9.56 7.73 14.36
C PHE A 83 -8.51 8.73 13.88
N PRO A 84 -7.55 8.30 13.03
CA PRO A 84 -6.61 9.23 12.44
C PRO A 84 -7.34 10.26 11.57
N THR A 85 -6.93 11.53 11.66
CA THR A 85 -7.48 12.59 10.81
C THR A 85 -6.97 12.44 9.36
N PRO A 86 -7.75 12.87 8.35
CA PRO A 86 -7.33 12.77 6.95
C PRO A 86 -6.00 13.47 6.65
N ASP A 87 -5.69 14.55 7.38
CA ASP A 87 -4.45 15.31 7.24
C ASP A 87 -3.20 14.45 7.43
N ARG A 88 -3.28 13.41 8.29
CA ARG A 88 -2.19 12.46 8.50
C ARG A 88 -1.76 11.80 7.20
N PHE A 89 -2.69 11.50 6.30
CA PHE A 89 -2.45 10.79 5.04
C PHE A 89 -2.14 11.74 3.86
N LEU A 90 -2.18 13.06 4.07
CA LEU A 90 -1.83 14.04 3.05
C LEU A 90 -0.31 14.15 2.88
N ASN A 91 0.22 13.51 1.85
CA ASN A 91 1.66 13.53 1.58
C ASN A 91 1.99 14.43 0.37
N THR A 92 2.58 15.60 0.64
CA THR A 92 2.98 16.58 -0.39
C THR A 92 4.09 16.04 -1.30
N THR A 93 5.01 15.23 -0.78
CA THR A 93 6.06 14.58 -1.55
C THR A 93 5.48 13.61 -2.56
N LEU A 94 4.52 12.76 -2.15
CA LEU A 94 3.84 11.84 -3.08
C LEU A 94 3.11 12.61 -4.18
N LYS A 95 2.43 13.71 -3.83
CA LYS A 95 1.77 14.58 -4.81
C LYS A 95 2.75 15.21 -5.82
N GLN A 96 3.93 15.63 -5.38
CA GLN A 96 4.96 16.17 -6.26
C GLN A 96 5.57 15.10 -7.16
N SER A 97 5.85 13.91 -6.61
CA SER A 97 6.34 12.77 -7.39
C SER A 97 5.34 12.34 -8.46
N ALA A 98 4.05 12.28 -8.11
CA ALA A 98 2.98 12.00 -9.07
C ALA A 98 2.99 12.97 -10.25
N ARG A 99 3.12 14.28 -9.97
CA ARG A 99 3.21 15.32 -11.02
C ARG A 99 4.40 15.11 -11.95
N LYS A 100 5.58 14.81 -11.41
CA LYS A 100 6.78 14.55 -12.22
C LYS A 100 6.59 13.38 -13.18
N VAL A 101 5.97 12.29 -12.72
CA VAL A 101 5.70 11.12 -13.57
C VAL A 101 4.68 11.48 -14.66
N MET A 102 3.63 12.21 -14.33
CA MET A 102 2.64 12.67 -15.31
C MET A 102 3.26 13.60 -16.36
N GLU A 103 4.13 14.52 -15.95
CA GLU A 103 4.85 15.44 -16.85
C GLU A 103 5.82 14.70 -17.80
N ALA A 104 6.45 13.63 -17.33
CA ALA A 104 7.32 12.78 -18.15
C ALA A 104 6.55 11.89 -19.14
N HIS A 105 5.26 11.67 -18.93
CA HIS A 105 4.42 10.75 -19.69
C HIS A 105 3.06 11.38 -20.08
N PRO A 106 3.06 12.47 -20.88
CA PRO A 106 1.84 13.25 -21.17
C PRO A 106 0.80 12.49 -22.00
N ASP A 107 1.23 11.49 -22.78
CA ASP A 107 0.37 10.70 -23.66
C ASP A 107 -0.09 9.37 -23.02
N SER A 108 0.26 9.13 -21.75
CA SER A 108 -0.07 7.92 -21.01
C SER A 108 -1.30 8.11 -20.12
N PHE A 109 -2.01 7.02 -19.83
CA PHE A 109 -3.03 7.01 -18.79
C PHE A 109 -2.37 7.00 -17.40
N SER A 110 -2.70 7.97 -16.56
CA SER A 110 -2.23 8.03 -15.18
C SER A 110 -3.07 7.13 -14.26
N ILE A 111 -2.41 6.22 -13.56
CA ILE A 111 -3.03 5.32 -12.59
C ILE A 111 -2.61 5.75 -11.19
N VAL A 112 -3.57 6.11 -10.35
CA VAL A 112 -3.38 6.36 -8.92
C VAL A 112 -3.95 5.17 -8.15
N GLY A 113 -3.14 4.56 -7.31
CA GLY A 113 -3.61 3.54 -6.37
C GLY A 113 -4.41 4.20 -5.23
N ALA A 114 -5.70 3.87 -5.15
CA ALA A 114 -6.38 3.95 -3.86
C ALA A 114 -5.86 2.80 -3.00
N GLY A 115 -5.51 3.09 -1.74
CA GLY A 115 -4.99 2.09 -0.83
C GLY A 115 -6.04 1.05 -0.44
N TRP A 116 -6.05 0.69 0.84
CA TRP A 116 -6.90 -0.37 1.34
C TRP A 116 -8.37 0.06 1.39
N GLY A 117 -9.29 -0.85 1.05
CA GLY A 117 -10.73 -0.62 1.10
C GLY A 117 -11.28 -0.74 2.52
N LEU A 118 -12.60 -0.57 2.65
CA LEU A 118 -13.27 -0.63 3.96
C LEU A 118 -13.17 -2.02 4.60
N PHE A 119 -13.24 -3.08 3.80
CA PHE A 119 -13.08 -4.44 4.31
C PHE A 119 -11.67 -4.66 4.86
N GLU A 120 -10.65 -4.17 4.16
CA GLU A 120 -9.28 -4.33 4.64
C GLU A 120 -8.98 -3.46 5.86
N LEU A 121 -9.60 -2.29 5.95
CA LEU A 121 -9.54 -1.45 7.15
C LEU A 121 -10.25 -2.07 8.34
N SER A 122 -11.39 -2.76 8.15
CA SER A 122 -12.15 -3.35 9.25
C SER A 122 -11.33 -4.44 9.98
N TRP A 123 -10.72 -5.37 9.25
CA TRP A 123 -9.89 -6.37 9.89
C TRP A 123 -8.55 -5.83 10.38
N ARG A 124 -8.04 -4.74 9.82
CA ARG A 124 -6.86 -4.06 10.36
C ARG A 124 -7.13 -3.48 11.75
N ILE A 125 -8.27 -2.83 11.96
CA ILE A 125 -8.59 -2.22 13.25
C ILE A 125 -9.11 -3.21 14.29
N ARG A 126 -9.77 -4.29 13.85
CA ARG A 126 -10.43 -5.25 14.74
C ARG A 126 -9.69 -6.59 14.89
N GLY A 127 -8.81 -6.90 13.96
CA GLY A 127 -8.20 -8.23 13.78
C GLY A 127 -9.04 -9.08 12.84
N PHE A 128 -8.41 -9.92 12.00
CA PHE A 128 -9.09 -10.69 10.96
C PHE A 128 -10.16 -11.65 11.52
N GLU A 129 -9.80 -12.46 12.51
CA GLU A 129 -10.73 -13.39 13.15
C GLU A 129 -11.91 -12.65 13.78
N ASN A 130 -11.62 -11.62 14.58
CA ASN A 130 -12.65 -10.83 15.25
C ASN A 130 -13.58 -10.11 14.25
N ALA A 131 -13.04 -9.51 13.20
CA ALA A 131 -13.85 -8.83 12.19
C ALA A 131 -14.81 -9.79 11.47
N LEU A 132 -14.37 -11.02 11.21
CA LEU A 132 -15.23 -12.06 10.64
C LEU A 132 -16.29 -12.55 11.63
N MET A 133 -15.93 -12.69 12.92
CA MET A 133 -16.89 -13.05 13.97
C MET A 133 -17.96 -11.96 14.14
N ASP A 134 -17.55 -10.69 14.17
CA ASP A 134 -18.46 -9.55 14.28
C ASP A 134 -19.43 -9.53 13.07
N ALA A 135 -18.94 -9.77 11.85
CA ALA A 135 -19.78 -9.83 10.64
C ALA A 135 -20.79 -10.99 10.63
N ILE A 136 -20.57 -12.04 11.42
CA ILE A 136 -21.55 -13.14 11.58
C ILE A 136 -22.63 -12.77 12.61
N VAL A 137 -22.23 -12.13 13.72
CA VAL A 137 -23.16 -11.75 14.79
C VAL A 137 -24.01 -10.55 14.40
N GLU A 138 -23.42 -9.58 13.69
CA GLU A 138 -24.03 -8.32 13.24
C GLU A 138 -23.65 -8.03 11.76
N PRO A 139 -24.37 -8.60 10.78
CA PRO A 139 -24.03 -8.49 9.35
C PRO A 139 -24.40 -7.16 8.69
#